data_AF-A0A7C7QVC0-F1
#
_entry.id   AF-A0A7C7QVC0-F1
#
_cell.length_a   1.000
_cell.length_b   1.000
_cell.length_c   1.000
_cell.angle_alpha   90.00
_cell.angle_beta   90.00
_cell.angle_gamma   90.00
#
_symmetry.space_group_name_H-M   'P 1'
#
loop_
_entity.id
_entity.type
_entity.pdbx_description
1 polymer ?
#
loop_
_entity_poly.entity_id
_entity_poly.type
_entity_poly.pdbx_seq_one_letter_code
_entity_poly.pdbx_strand_id
1 'polypeptide(L)'
;MAATRTSPVDSGNLNRAFPGSTTGTVTRRITTDGLRRFFRHIGLTPLKPPSPSTALDLSDPAGFHVAEHGGMLHPPREPCGQRQRRQPLALIHAPKGLAPPPKPVCAQRDA
;
A
#
# COMPACT_ATOMS: atom_id res chain seq x y z
N MET A 1 -26.35 7.53 -16.61
CA MET A 1 -26.22 6.16 -16.04
C MET A 1 -24.77 5.93 -15.66
N ALA A 2 -24.44 6.01 -14.36
CA ALA A 2 -23.10 5.76 -13.85
C ALA A 2 -23.18 4.58 -12.87
N ALA A 3 -22.15 3.71 -12.86
CA ALA A 3 -21.92 2.60 -11.90
C ALA A 3 -22.27 1.15 -12.33
N THR A 4 -21.78 0.68 -13.48
CA THR A 4 -21.73 -0.78 -13.78
C THR A 4 -20.36 -1.43 -13.58
N ARG A 5 -19.34 -0.68 -13.14
CA ARG A 5 -18.02 -1.25 -12.80
C ARG A 5 -17.96 -1.62 -11.33
N THR A 6 -18.55 -2.75 -10.99
CA THR A 6 -18.41 -3.39 -9.67
C THR A 6 -17.23 -4.36 -9.70
N SER A 7 -16.47 -4.45 -8.61
CA SER A 7 -15.45 -5.49 -8.48
C SER A 7 -16.12 -6.86 -8.39
N PRO A 8 -15.59 -7.93 -9.03
CA PRO A 8 -16.17 -9.26 -8.95
C PRO A 8 -15.90 -9.97 -7.62
N VAL A 9 -15.01 -9.42 -6.78
CA VAL A 9 -14.63 -10.02 -5.48
C VAL A 9 -15.55 -9.56 -4.37
N ASP A 10 -15.92 -8.28 -4.36
CA ASP A 10 -16.67 -7.63 -3.27
C ASP A 10 -17.90 -6.86 -3.75
N SER A 11 -18.20 -6.88 -5.06
CA SER A 11 -19.29 -6.09 -5.67
C SER A 11 -19.21 -4.58 -5.40
N GLY A 12 -18.05 -4.09 -4.94
CA GLY A 12 -17.80 -2.69 -4.65
C GLY A 12 -17.78 -1.87 -5.93
N ASN A 13 -18.48 -0.74 -5.94
CA ASN A 13 -18.46 0.19 -7.08
C ASN A 13 -17.07 0.83 -7.19
N LEU A 14 -16.31 0.46 -8.23
CA LEU A 14 -14.94 0.91 -8.45
C LEU A 14 -14.86 2.42 -8.70
N ASN A 15 -15.90 3.03 -9.28
CA ASN A 15 -15.95 4.49 -9.44
C ASN A 15 -16.11 5.21 -8.09
N ARG A 16 -16.62 4.52 -7.06
CA ARG A 16 -16.80 5.04 -5.70
C ARG A 16 -15.58 4.77 -4.82
N ALA A 17 -14.99 3.57 -4.94
CA ALA A 17 -13.82 3.17 -4.19
C ALA A 17 -12.55 3.91 -4.67
N PHE A 18 -12.41 4.15 -5.98
CA PHE A 18 -11.24 4.79 -6.57
C PHE A 18 -11.65 5.81 -7.65
N PRO A 19 -12.26 6.94 -7.27
CA PRO A 19 -12.62 7.97 -8.24
C PRO A 19 -11.33 8.55 -8.86
N GLY A 20 -11.03 8.25 -10.11
CA GLY A 20 -9.85 8.84 -10.79
C GLY A 20 -9.90 10.38 -10.77
N SER A 21 -8.75 11.04 -10.60
CA SER A 21 -8.61 12.48 -10.77
C SER A 21 -7.14 12.86 -10.94
N THR A 22 -6.84 13.64 -11.97
CA THR A 22 -5.50 14.17 -12.23
C THR A 22 -5.01 15.15 -11.16
N THR A 23 -5.93 15.80 -10.44
CA THR A 23 -5.62 16.78 -9.39
C THR A 23 -5.94 16.25 -7.98
N GLY A 24 -6.54 15.06 -7.87
CA GLY A 24 -6.94 14.45 -6.60
C GLY A 24 -5.79 13.92 -5.73
N THR A 25 -6.12 13.14 -4.71
CA THR A 25 -5.15 12.47 -3.82
C THR A 25 -4.26 11.48 -4.59
N VAL A 26 -3.13 11.09 -4.01
CA VAL A 26 -2.13 10.19 -4.65
C VAL A 26 -2.78 8.96 -5.27
N THR A 27 -3.64 8.27 -4.53
CA THR A 27 -4.41 7.10 -5.03
C THR A 27 -5.23 7.43 -6.27
N ARG A 28 -5.94 8.57 -6.28
CA ARG A 28 -6.79 8.99 -7.41
C ARG A 28 -5.96 9.32 -8.66
N ARG A 29 -4.77 9.90 -8.47
CA ARG A 29 -3.83 10.18 -9.56
C ARG A 29 -3.27 8.88 -10.14
N ILE A 30 -2.85 7.94 -9.28
CA ILE A 30 -2.38 6.61 -9.70
C ILE A 30 -3.46 5.89 -10.52
N THR A 31 -4.73 5.92 -10.09
CA THR A 31 -5.84 5.34 -10.85
C THR A 31 -5.97 5.96 -12.24
N THR A 32 -5.93 7.29 -12.35
CA THR A 32 -6.00 7.98 -13.64
C THR A 32 -4.82 7.64 -14.55
N ASP A 33 -3.60 7.64 -14.01
CA ASP A 33 -2.40 7.36 -14.80
C ASP A 33 -2.30 5.89 -15.21
N GLY A 34 -2.69 4.97 -14.33
CA GLY A 34 -2.77 3.54 -14.60
C GLY A 34 -3.74 3.22 -15.74
N LEU A 35 -4.94 3.81 -15.70
CA LEU A 35 -5.93 3.62 -16.77
C LEU A 35 -5.44 4.17 -18.11
N ARG A 36 -4.81 5.35 -18.11
CA ARG A 36 -4.18 5.92 -19.31
C ARG A 36 -3.05 5.05 -19.86
N ARG A 37 -2.26 4.40 -19.01
CA ARG A 37 -1.22 3.44 -19.45
C ARG A 37 -1.84 2.21 -20.08
N PHE A 38 -2.89 1.67 -19.48
CA PHE A 38 -3.62 0.52 -20.01
C PHE A 38 -4.17 0.80 -21.41
N PHE A 39 -4.85 1.93 -21.62
CA PHE A 39 -5.38 2.30 -22.95
C PHE A 39 -4.30 2.50 -24.00
N ARG A 40 -3.11 2.99 -23.62
CA ARG A 40 -1.95 3.05 -24.53
C ARG A 40 -1.43 1.66 -24.87
N HIS A 41 -1.34 0.78 -23.88
CA HIS A 41 -0.86 -0.58 -24.06
C HIS A 41 -1.72 -1.38 -25.04
N ILE A 42 -3.05 -1.21 -24.99
CA ILE A 42 -3.98 -1.88 -25.92
C ILE A 42 -4.19 -1.12 -27.25
N GLY A 43 -3.44 -0.04 -27.50
CA GLY A 43 -3.47 0.68 -28.78
C GLY A 43 -4.63 1.67 -28.99
N LEU A 44 -5.44 1.96 -27.96
CA LEU A 44 -6.52 2.95 -28.07
C LEU A 44 -6.03 4.40 -28.04
N THR A 45 -4.81 4.64 -27.57
CA THR A 45 -4.20 5.98 -27.51
C THR A 45 -2.69 5.90 -27.81
N PRO A 46 -2.06 6.99 -28.30
CA PRO A 46 -0.64 6.97 -28.65
C PRO A 46 0.29 6.58 -27.50
N LEU A 47 1.31 5.77 -27.81
CA LEU A 47 2.33 5.37 -26.85
C LEU A 47 3.10 6.59 -26.33
N LYS A 48 3.45 6.55 -25.05
CA LYS A 48 4.31 7.54 -24.39
C LYS A 48 5.23 6.78 -23.43
N PRO A 49 6.50 7.21 -23.23
CA PRO A 49 7.41 6.53 -22.33
C PRO A 49 6.78 6.31 -20.94
N PRO A 50 7.00 5.13 -20.33
CA PRO A 50 6.51 4.87 -18.98
C PRO A 50 7.18 5.85 -18.01
N SER A 51 6.42 6.32 -17.02
CA SER A 51 7.04 7.01 -15.88
C SER A 51 7.88 6.00 -15.09
N PRO A 52 8.91 6.46 -14.37
CA PRO A 52 9.71 5.58 -13.51
C PRO A 52 8.79 4.81 -12.54
N SER A 53 9.11 3.54 -12.35
CA SER A 53 8.46 2.66 -11.38
C SER A 53 9.55 1.90 -10.65
N THR A 54 9.40 1.78 -9.34
CA THR A 54 10.28 0.92 -8.54
C THR A 54 9.70 -0.48 -8.54
N ALA A 55 10.48 -1.47 -8.96
CA ALA A 55 10.10 -2.87 -8.80
C ALA A 55 10.21 -3.25 -7.32
N LEU A 56 9.19 -3.93 -6.79
CA LEU A 56 9.20 -4.42 -5.42
C LEU A 56 9.62 -5.90 -5.43
N ASP A 57 10.66 -6.24 -4.66
CA ASP A 57 11.03 -7.63 -4.44
C ASP A 57 10.32 -8.19 -3.20
N LEU A 58 9.46 -9.17 -3.43
CA LEU A 58 8.70 -9.89 -2.40
C LEU A 58 9.23 -11.32 -2.18
N SER A 59 10.35 -11.68 -2.82
CA SER A 59 10.88 -13.05 -2.81
C SER A 59 11.61 -13.39 -1.51
N ASP A 60 12.17 -12.37 -0.86
CA ASP A 60 12.90 -12.52 0.41
C ASP A 60 11.92 -12.65 1.60
N PRO A 61 11.92 -13.79 2.31
CA PRO A 61 11.08 -13.98 3.49
C PRO A 61 11.32 -12.94 4.59
N ALA A 62 12.51 -12.32 4.66
CA ALA A 62 12.81 -11.25 5.61
C ALA A 62 11.97 -9.98 5.36
N GLY A 63 11.25 -9.89 4.24
CA GLY A 63 10.26 -8.85 3.98
C GLY A 63 8.95 -9.00 4.76
N PHE A 64 8.68 -10.17 5.37
CA PHE A 64 7.43 -10.48 6.07
C PHE A 64 7.65 -10.57 7.57
N HIS A 65 6.72 -10.03 8.36
CA HIS A 65 6.84 -10.00 9.82
C HIS A 65 5.56 -10.53 10.43
N VAL A 66 5.70 -11.37 11.46
CA VAL A 66 4.60 -11.97 12.21
C VAL A 66 4.65 -11.42 13.62
N ALA A 67 3.49 -11.04 14.16
CA ALA A 67 3.39 -10.62 15.54
C ALA A 67 3.48 -11.84 16.47
N GLU A 68 4.52 -11.91 17.28
CA GLU A 68 4.69 -12.98 18.29
C GLU A 68 3.79 -12.80 19.52
N HIS A 69 3.21 -11.60 19.68
CA HIS A 69 2.40 -11.24 20.84
C HIS A 69 1.11 -10.53 20.40
N GLY A 70 0.01 -10.83 21.09
CA GLY A 70 -1.26 -10.13 20.91
C GLY A 70 -1.25 -8.75 21.56
N GLY A 71 -1.85 -7.76 20.90
CA GLY A 71 -1.96 -6.40 21.42
C GLY A 71 -2.44 -5.39 20.37
N MET A 72 -2.44 -4.11 20.73
CA MET A 72 -2.74 -3.04 19.79
C MET A 72 -1.51 -2.69 18.96
N LEU A 73 -1.65 -2.75 17.64
CA LEU A 73 -0.59 -2.41 16.70
C LEU A 73 -0.60 -0.90 16.41
N HIS A 74 0.53 -0.25 16.66
CA HIS A 74 0.77 1.14 16.33
C HIS A 74 1.97 1.26 15.37
N PRO A 75 1.77 1.71 14.12
CA PRO A 75 2.87 1.95 13.20
C PRO A 75 3.53 3.31 13.51
N PRO A 76 4.81 3.36 13.90
CA PRO A 76 5.48 4.62 14.23
C PRO A 76 5.80 5.49 13.01
N ARG A 77 5.61 4.98 11.79
CA ARG A 77 5.97 5.64 10.52
C ARG A 77 4.98 5.24 9.41
N GLU A 78 4.89 6.08 8.37
CA GLU A 78 4.08 5.78 7.19
C GLU A 78 4.53 4.49 6.50
N PRO A 79 3.62 3.59 6.10
CA PRO A 79 3.98 2.29 5.49
C PRO A 79 4.83 2.41 4.24
N CYS A 80 4.62 3.47 3.45
CA CYS A 80 5.33 3.71 2.21
C CYS A 80 6.59 4.52 2.50
N GLY A 81 7.76 3.89 2.36
CA GLY A 81 9.03 4.58 2.49
C GLY A 81 10.17 3.60 2.70
N GLN A 82 11.39 4.10 2.56
CA GLN A 82 12.58 3.29 2.79
C GLN A 82 12.67 2.89 4.27
N ARG A 83 13.22 1.70 4.51
CA ARG A 83 13.40 1.05 5.79
C ARG A 83 14.82 0.54 5.91
N GLN A 84 15.36 0.69 7.11
CA GLN A 84 16.63 0.12 7.48
C GLN A 84 16.43 -1.07 8.39
N ARG A 85 17.28 -2.07 8.27
CA ARG A 85 17.30 -3.23 9.16
C ARG A 85 17.38 -2.76 10.62
N ARG A 86 16.64 -3.44 11.49
CA ARG A 86 16.40 -3.10 12.91
C ARG A 86 15.55 -1.86 13.18
N GLN A 87 15.12 -1.13 12.15
CA GLN A 87 14.18 -0.01 12.35
C GLN A 87 12.80 -0.51 12.78
N PRO A 88 12.16 0.07 13.81
CA PRO A 88 10.81 -0.30 14.21
C PRO A 88 9.78 -0.03 13.10
N LEU A 89 9.07 -1.08 12.70
CA LEU A 89 7.97 -1.03 11.72
C LEU A 89 6.61 -0.94 12.42
N ALA A 90 6.49 -1.54 13.59
CA ALA A 90 5.30 -1.51 14.42
C ALA A 90 5.66 -1.60 15.90
N LEU A 91 4.80 -1.06 16.75
CA LEU A 91 4.83 -1.17 18.19
C LEU A 91 3.58 -1.93 18.64
N ILE A 92 3.76 -3.00 19.41
CA ILE A 92 2.66 -3.80 19.96
C ILE A 92 2.46 -3.40 21.43
N HIS A 93 1.34 -2.74 21.70
CA HIS A 93 0.96 -2.31 23.04
C HIS A 93 0.11 -3.37 23.73
N ALA A 94 0.41 -3.67 25.00
CA ALA A 94 -0.42 -4.56 25.81
C ALA A 94 -1.78 -3.89 26.08
N PRO A 95 -2.91 -4.60 25.91
CA PRO A 95 -4.24 -4.02 26.10
C PRO A 95 -4.63 -3.85 27.58
N LYS A 96 -3.83 -4.40 28.50
CA LYS A 96 -4.07 -4.42 29.94
C LYS A 96 -2.78 -4.09 30.68
N GLY A 97 -2.92 -3.53 31.88
CA GLY A 97 -1.80 -3.09 32.72
C GLY A 97 -1.50 -1.59 32.56
N LEU A 98 -0.85 -1.01 33.57
CA LEU A 98 -0.53 0.41 33.60
C LEU A 98 0.68 0.69 32.68
N ALA A 99 0.40 0.95 31.40
CA ALA A 99 1.36 1.43 30.40
C ALA A 99 2.73 0.69 30.37
N PRO A 100 2.78 -0.65 30.27
CA PRO A 100 4.04 -1.34 30.03
C PRO A 100 4.67 -0.86 28.71
N PRO A 101 6.01 -0.86 28.60
CA PRO A 101 6.68 -0.44 27.38
C PRO A 101 6.25 -1.32 26.20
N PRO A 102 5.93 -0.74 25.02
CA PRO A 102 5.48 -1.50 23.87
C PRO A 102 6.60 -2.38 23.31
N LYS A 103 6.21 -3.54 22.77
CA LYS A 103 7.14 -4.46 22.12
C LYS A 103 7.35 -4.05 20.66
N PRO A 104 8.58 -3.75 20.22
CA PRO A 104 8.82 -3.36 18.84
C PRO A 104 8.90 -4.58 17.92
N VAL A 105 8.35 -4.43 16.71
CA VAL A 105 8.56 -5.32 15.57
C VAL A 105 9.46 -4.57 14.58
N CYS A 106 10.68 -5.06 14.41
CA CYS A 106 11.71 -4.35 13.64
C CYS A 106 11.97 -5.00 12.29
N ALA A 107 12.30 -4.16 11.30
CA ALA A 107 12.70 -4.56 9.95
C ALA A 107 13.83 -5.59 9.98
N GLN A 108 13.66 -6.71 9.28
CA GLN A 108 14.70 -7.75 9.19
C GLN A 108 15.70 -7.51 8.05
N ARG A 109 15.34 -6.65 7.10
CA ARG A 109 16.16 -6.24 5.93
C ARG A 109 16.03 -4.75 5.65
N ASP A 110 16.93 -4.23 4.82
CA ASP A 110 16.80 -2.92 4.20
C ASP A 110 15.81 -3.00 3.01
N ALA A 111 14.98 -1.97 2.80
CA ALA A 111 13.95 -1.95 1.74
C ALA A 111 13.52 -0.52 1.36
#